data_AF-A0A9E4VDE1-F1
#
_entry.id   AF-A0A9E4VDE1-F1
#
_cell.length_a   1.000
_cell.length_b   1.000
_cell.length_c   1.000
_cell.angle_alpha   90.00
_cell.angle_beta   90.00
_cell.angle_gamma   90.00
#
_symmetry.space_group_name_H-M   'P 1'
#
loop_
_entity.id
_entity.type
_entity.pdbx_description
1 polymer ?
#
loop_
_entity_poly.entity_id
_entity_poly.type
_entity_poly.pdbx_seq_one_letter_code
_entity_poly.pdbx_strand_id
1 'polypeptide(L)'
;LDRKGDLKLFFDLFRDRDRETAQAVTSALSGETVRGLMRPVPFQLRTILSPLELLSKLGVTPGEVSELAVREGIALLIEEPSGNYRVDEPLLAALFELIAGRATDNPRETARLLLGTRFPLEGMILAQPGAAALLFKSDIDVALALVKDSDSLLAPPWRIMYRLIKADPDLAAGLLAEFHRRGETALVAESLGYLAYDKDRLERSPQLPISLEEDGHFLGALFRAEGAEWLEARIGESVKLFRQRVEAVEVSPDFLERYRETLEFAAAFLSDGETRTGLTGVIRRAFGLS
;
A
#
# COMPACT_ATOMS: atom_id res chain seq x y z
N LEU A 1 3.00 -5.88 -41.88
CA LEU A 1 4.10 -6.35 -41.00
C LEU A 1 3.76 -5.91 -39.59
N ASP A 2 3.52 -6.87 -38.70
CA ASP A 2 3.28 -6.58 -37.29
C ASP A 2 4.62 -6.28 -36.61
N ARG A 3 5.00 -4.99 -36.62
CA ARG A 3 6.27 -4.51 -36.04
C ARG A 3 6.45 -4.94 -34.58
N LYS A 4 5.37 -5.11 -33.81
CA LYS A 4 5.44 -5.55 -32.41
C LYS A 4 5.79 -7.04 -32.34
N GLY A 5 5.15 -7.86 -33.17
CA GLY A 5 5.46 -9.28 -33.31
C GLY A 5 6.92 -9.52 -33.74
N ASP A 6 7.40 -8.76 -34.73
CA ASP A 6 8.76 -8.87 -35.25
C ASP A 6 9.82 -8.52 -34.18
N LEU A 7 9.58 -7.46 -33.39
CA LEU A 7 10.46 -7.06 -32.29
C LEU A 7 10.50 -8.11 -31.18
N LYS A 8 9.34 -8.66 -30.78
CA LYS A 8 9.29 -9.74 -29.78
C LYS A 8 10.10 -10.94 -30.24
N LEU A 9 9.86 -11.39 -31.48
CA LEU A 9 10.54 -12.53 -32.07
C LEU A 9 12.06 -12.31 -32.12
N PHE A 10 12.51 -11.11 -32.50
CA PHE A 10 13.93 -10.76 -32.51
C PHE A 10 14.56 -10.94 -31.12
N PHE A 11 13.98 -10.35 -30.07
CA PHE A 11 14.53 -10.44 -28.72
C PHE A 11 14.48 -11.86 -28.16
N ASP A 12 13.41 -12.61 -28.43
CA ASP A 12 13.27 -14.00 -27.98
C ASP A 12 14.32 -14.90 -28.65
N LEU A 13 14.43 -14.85 -29.98
CA LEU A 13 15.44 -15.64 -30.72
C LEU A 13 16.86 -15.25 -30.34
N PHE A 14 17.12 -13.96 -30.13
CA PHE A 14 18.44 -13.48 -29.78
C PHE A 14 18.87 -13.96 -28.39
N ARG A 15 17.97 -13.82 -27.39
CA ARG A 15 18.19 -14.34 -26.03
C ARG A 15 18.40 -15.86 -26.02
N ASP A 16 17.58 -16.60 -26.75
CA ASP A 16 17.61 -18.06 -26.75
C ASP A 16 18.86 -18.61 -27.47
N ARG A 17 19.41 -17.86 -28.43
CA ARG A 17 20.63 -18.22 -29.14
C ARG A 17 21.89 -17.94 -28.32
N ASP A 18 21.98 -16.75 -27.72
CA ASP A 18 23.13 -16.31 -26.93
C ASP A 18 22.68 -15.27 -25.89
N ARG A 19 22.44 -15.75 -24.67
CA ARG A 19 21.92 -14.94 -23.57
C ARG A 19 22.89 -13.84 -23.14
N GLU A 20 24.18 -14.12 -23.10
CA GLU A 20 25.19 -13.16 -22.64
C GLU A 20 25.32 -12.01 -23.65
N THR A 21 25.41 -12.34 -24.94
CA THR A 21 25.45 -11.32 -25.99
C THR A 21 24.14 -10.53 -26.06
N ALA A 22 22.99 -11.19 -25.92
CA ALA A 22 21.69 -10.51 -25.89
C ALA A 22 21.59 -9.52 -24.72
N GLN A 23 22.08 -9.90 -23.53
CA GLN A 23 22.17 -9.00 -22.39
C GLN A 23 23.11 -7.83 -22.66
N ALA A 24 24.34 -8.08 -23.12
CA ALA A 24 25.31 -7.02 -23.39
C ALA A 24 24.79 -5.99 -24.42
N VAL A 25 24.18 -6.45 -25.52
CA VAL A 25 23.60 -5.58 -26.54
C VAL A 25 22.41 -4.79 -25.99
N THR A 26 21.53 -5.43 -25.22
CA THR A 26 20.37 -4.74 -24.63
C THR A 26 20.80 -3.71 -23.58
N SER A 27 21.81 -4.02 -22.75
CA SER A 27 22.39 -3.09 -21.78
C SER A 27 23.10 -1.90 -22.45
N ALA A 28 23.64 -2.09 -23.66
CA ALA A 28 24.25 -1.03 -24.47
C ALA A 28 23.22 -0.07 -25.11
N LEU A 29 21.94 -0.44 -25.18
CA LEU A 29 20.90 0.46 -25.70
C LEU A 29 20.79 1.73 -24.84
N SER A 30 20.49 2.86 -25.49
CA SER A 30 20.25 4.13 -24.78
C SER A 30 18.98 4.05 -23.93
N GLY A 31 18.89 4.86 -22.86
CA GLY A 31 17.68 4.95 -22.05
C GLY A 31 16.45 5.39 -22.86
N GLU A 32 16.64 6.30 -23.83
CA GLU A 32 15.59 6.69 -24.78
C GLU A 32 15.07 5.50 -25.59
N THR A 33 15.99 4.68 -26.12
CA THR A 33 15.63 3.47 -26.87
C THR A 33 14.88 2.47 -25.99
N VAL A 34 15.37 2.21 -24.77
CA VAL A 34 14.71 1.29 -23.83
C VAL A 34 13.31 1.78 -23.46
N ARG A 35 13.14 3.08 -23.16
CA ARG A 35 11.82 3.68 -22.89
C ARG A 35 10.87 3.51 -24.08
N GLY A 36 11.34 3.71 -25.31
CA GLY A 36 10.56 3.46 -26.53
C GLY A 36 10.17 1.99 -26.73
N LEU A 37 10.96 1.05 -26.18
CA LEU A 37 10.75 -0.39 -26.29
C LEU A 37 9.86 -0.97 -25.16
N MET A 38 9.61 -0.25 -24.06
CA MET A 38 8.78 -0.73 -22.95
C MET A 38 7.36 -1.10 -23.36
N ARG A 39 6.74 -0.39 -24.31
CA ARG A 39 5.40 -0.71 -24.81
C ARG A 39 5.35 -1.91 -25.79
N PRO A 40 6.26 -2.02 -26.78
CA PRO A 40 6.22 -3.16 -27.70
C PRO A 40 6.74 -4.47 -27.09
N VAL A 41 7.75 -4.43 -26.22
CA VAL A 41 8.47 -5.63 -25.71
C VAL A 41 8.76 -5.60 -24.20
N PRO A 42 7.78 -5.29 -23.32
CA PRO A 42 8.03 -5.15 -21.88
C PRO A 42 8.59 -6.43 -21.26
N PHE A 43 8.04 -7.59 -21.64
CA PHE A 43 8.47 -8.89 -21.11
C PHE A 43 9.95 -9.19 -21.42
N GLN A 44 10.37 -8.96 -22.68
CA GLN A 44 11.74 -9.23 -23.10
C GLN A 44 12.74 -8.32 -22.37
N LEU A 45 12.46 -7.01 -22.29
CA LEU A 45 13.36 -6.08 -21.58
C LEU A 45 13.54 -6.45 -20.11
N ARG A 46 12.44 -6.76 -19.42
CA ARG A 46 12.45 -7.15 -18.00
C ARG A 46 13.09 -8.51 -17.72
N THR A 47 13.16 -9.38 -18.74
CA THR A 47 13.81 -10.69 -18.63
C THR A 47 15.31 -10.62 -18.92
N ILE A 48 15.73 -9.68 -19.79
CA ILE A 48 17.12 -9.56 -20.24
C ILE A 48 17.91 -8.63 -19.33
N LEU A 49 17.36 -7.47 -18.97
CA LEU A 49 18.01 -6.49 -18.11
C LEU A 49 17.78 -6.83 -16.63
N SER A 50 18.81 -6.61 -15.80
CA SER A 50 18.60 -6.68 -14.35
C SER A 50 17.70 -5.54 -13.86
N PRO A 51 17.08 -5.67 -12.67
CA PRO A 51 16.19 -4.64 -12.14
C PRO A 51 16.80 -3.23 -12.09
N LEU A 52 18.01 -3.11 -11.56
CA LEU A 52 18.70 -1.82 -11.43
C LEU A 52 19.10 -1.24 -12.79
N GLU A 53 19.52 -2.08 -13.73
CA GLU A 53 19.82 -1.63 -15.10
C GLU A 53 18.56 -1.07 -15.77
N LEU A 54 17.44 -1.78 -15.68
CA LEU A 54 16.19 -1.30 -16.28
C LEU A 54 15.73 0.01 -15.63
N LEU A 55 15.66 0.07 -14.30
CA LEU A 55 15.29 1.30 -13.58
C LEU A 55 16.18 2.49 -13.98
N SER A 56 17.49 2.26 -14.09
CA SER A 56 18.44 3.28 -14.56
C SER A 56 18.13 3.75 -15.98
N LYS A 57 17.86 2.84 -16.92
CA LYS A 57 17.47 3.19 -18.30
C LYS A 57 16.13 3.92 -18.38
N LEU A 58 15.24 3.71 -17.41
CA LEU A 58 13.97 4.43 -17.30
C LEU A 58 14.13 5.82 -16.68
N GLY A 59 15.30 6.17 -16.14
CA GLY A 59 15.52 7.43 -15.43
C GLY A 59 15.13 7.38 -13.95
N VAL A 60 14.90 6.18 -13.39
CA VAL A 60 14.61 5.97 -11.98
C VAL A 60 15.92 5.59 -11.29
N THR A 61 16.70 6.59 -10.88
CA THR A 61 17.97 6.40 -10.15
C THR A 61 18.03 7.21 -8.86
N PRO A 62 18.88 6.83 -7.89
CA PRO A 62 19.06 7.61 -6.67
C PRO A 62 19.54 9.05 -6.93
N GLY A 63 20.39 9.25 -7.94
CA GLY A 63 20.99 10.55 -8.27
C GLY A 63 20.19 11.39 -9.27
N GLU A 64 19.07 10.91 -9.79
CA GLU A 64 18.25 11.69 -10.72
C GLU A 64 17.57 12.85 -9.98
N VAL A 65 17.81 14.06 -10.47
CA VAL A 65 17.31 15.31 -9.89
C VAL A 65 16.00 15.73 -10.57
N SER A 66 15.76 15.29 -11.81
CA SER A 66 14.51 15.58 -12.52
C SER A 66 13.36 14.74 -11.97
N GLU A 67 12.49 15.35 -11.14
CA GLU A 67 11.26 14.72 -10.66
C GLU A 67 10.37 14.20 -11.82
N LEU A 68 10.32 14.95 -12.93
CA LEU A 68 9.55 14.55 -14.11
C LEU A 68 10.10 13.25 -14.72
N ALA A 69 11.42 13.14 -14.88
CA ALA A 69 12.04 11.95 -15.44
C ALA A 69 11.79 10.71 -14.56
N VAL A 70 11.88 10.86 -13.24
CA VAL A 70 11.59 9.76 -12.31
C VAL A 70 10.12 9.37 -12.38
N ARG A 71 9.19 10.33 -12.41
CA ARG A 71 7.75 10.08 -12.57
C ARG A 71 7.42 9.33 -13.86
N GLU A 72 7.96 9.77 -14.99
CA GLU A 72 7.76 9.12 -16.28
C GLU A 72 8.34 7.69 -16.29
N GLY A 73 9.51 7.50 -15.68
CA GLY A 73 10.13 6.18 -15.53
C GLY A 73 9.29 5.22 -14.69
N ILE A 74 8.76 5.69 -13.54
CA ILE A 74 7.82 4.93 -12.71
C ILE A 74 6.55 4.59 -13.50
N ALA A 75 5.96 5.57 -14.19
CA ALA A 75 4.76 5.36 -14.99
C ALA A 75 4.97 4.28 -16.05
N LEU A 76 6.07 4.33 -16.81
CA LEU A 76 6.41 3.31 -17.80
C LEU A 76 6.59 1.92 -17.17
N LEU A 77 7.19 1.83 -15.99
CA LEU A 77 7.36 0.55 -15.29
C LEU A 77 6.03 -0.01 -14.77
N ILE A 78 5.09 0.83 -14.32
CA ILE A 78 3.82 0.35 -13.78
C ILE A 78 2.79 0.08 -14.88
N GLU A 79 2.72 0.94 -15.89
CA GLU A 79 1.67 0.90 -16.92
C GLU A 79 1.96 -0.09 -18.05
N GLU A 80 3.22 -0.49 -18.24
CA GLU A 80 3.63 -1.47 -19.26
C GLU A 80 4.19 -2.75 -18.58
N PRO A 81 3.37 -3.51 -17.81
CA PRO A 81 3.82 -4.71 -17.11
C PRO A 81 4.21 -5.82 -18.10
N SER A 82 5.00 -6.79 -17.65
CA SER A 82 5.31 -7.96 -18.48
C SER A 82 4.11 -8.88 -18.67
N GLY A 83 3.13 -8.80 -17.75
CA GLY A 83 2.04 -9.77 -17.63
C GLY A 83 2.45 -11.04 -16.88
N ASN A 84 3.66 -11.08 -16.30
CA ASN A 84 4.17 -12.19 -15.52
C ASN A 84 4.71 -11.70 -14.17
N TYR A 85 4.00 -12.04 -13.10
CA TYR A 85 4.36 -11.64 -11.74
C TYR A 85 5.81 -11.98 -11.37
N ARG A 86 6.32 -13.16 -11.77
CA ARG A 86 7.67 -13.60 -11.43
C ARG A 86 8.77 -12.78 -12.11
N VAL A 87 8.43 -12.10 -13.21
CA VAL A 87 9.33 -11.19 -13.92
C VAL A 87 9.21 -9.78 -13.33
N ASP A 88 8.01 -9.36 -12.94
CA ASP A 88 7.73 -8.01 -12.46
C ASP A 88 8.10 -7.80 -10.98
N GLU A 89 7.99 -8.83 -10.14
CA GLU A 89 8.22 -8.75 -8.70
C GLU A 89 9.63 -8.24 -8.32
N PRO A 90 10.74 -8.76 -8.89
CA PRO A 90 12.07 -8.23 -8.59
C PRO A 90 12.28 -6.77 -8.98
N LEU A 91 11.57 -6.31 -10.03
CA LEU A 91 11.61 -4.90 -10.46
C LEU A 91 10.85 -3.99 -9.50
N LEU A 92 9.69 -4.44 -9.01
CA LEU A 92 8.93 -3.72 -7.99
C LEU A 92 9.72 -3.64 -6.68
N ALA A 93 10.37 -4.73 -6.26
CA ALA A 93 11.24 -4.73 -5.08
C ALA A 93 12.37 -3.71 -5.20
N ALA A 94 13.10 -3.70 -6.32
CA ALA A 94 14.16 -2.72 -6.57
C ALA A 94 13.63 -1.28 -6.64
N LEU A 95 12.43 -1.07 -7.21
CA LEU A 95 11.78 0.23 -7.20
C LEU A 95 11.49 0.69 -5.76
N PHE A 96 10.93 -0.18 -4.92
CA PHE A 96 10.62 0.15 -3.52
C PHE A 96 11.87 0.50 -2.73
N GLU A 97 12.96 -0.24 -2.89
CA GLU A 97 14.25 0.06 -2.26
C GLU A 97 14.78 1.43 -2.68
N LEU A 98 14.70 1.77 -3.96
CA LEU A 98 15.14 3.07 -4.47
C LEU A 98 14.31 4.21 -3.89
N ILE A 99 12.99 4.07 -3.90
CA ILE A 99 12.08 5.06 -3.33
C ILE A 99 12.26 5.16 -1.82
N ALA A 100 12.54 4.06 -1.11
CA ALA A 100 12.88 4.07 0.31
C ALA A 100 14.17 4.85 0.59
N GLY A 101 15.20 4.70 -0.25
CA GLY A 101 16.42 5.50 -0.17
C GLY A 101 16.12 6.99 -0.32
N ARG A 102 15.38 7.37 -1.37
CA ARG A 102 14.97 8.77 -1.58
C ARG A 102 14.11 9.32 -0.45
N ALA A 103 13.21 8.49 0.11
CA ALA A 103 12.37 8.85 1.25
C ALA A 103 13.17 9.08 2.52
N THR A 104 14.28 8.35 2.71
CA THR A 104 15.16 8.52 3.87
C THR A 104 15.90 9.86 3.80
N ASP A 105 16.35 10.25 2.60
CA ASP A 105 17.08 11.51 2.40
C ASP A 105 16.15 12.73 2.36
N ASN A 106 15.06 12.63 1.58
CA ASN A 106 14.13 13.74 1.31
C ASN A 106 12.67 13.23 1.29
N PRO A 107 12.08 12.93 2.47
CA PRO A 107 10.76 12.29 2.55
C PRO A 107 9.64 13.13 1.93
N ARG A 108 9.64 14.45 2.16
CA ARG A 108 8.60 15.36 1.65
C ARG A 108 8.62 15.48 0.13
N GLU A 109 9.81 15.65 -0.44
CA GLU A 109 9.98 15.75 -1.91
C GLU A 109 9.60 14.42 -2.56
N THR A 110 10.04 13.30 -1.99
CA THR A 110 9.67 11.97 -2.47
C THR A 110 8.17 11.71 -2.37
N ALA A 111 7.49 12.15 -1.31
CA ALA A 111 6.04 12.00 -1.20
C ALA A 111 5.29 12.79 -2.30
N ARG A 112 5.75 14.01 -2.61
CA ARG A 112 5.18 14.85 -3.69
C ARG A 112 5.45 14.28 -5.08
N LEU A 113 6.63 13.69 -5.28
CA LEU A 113 6.98 12.98 -6.49
C LEU A 113 5.96 11.88 -6.79
N LEU A 114 5.52 11.12 -5.78
CA LEU A 114 4.60 10.00 -5.95
C LEU A 114 3.13 10.41 -6.16
N LEU A 115 2.73 11.63 -5.79
CA LEU A 115 1.35 12.09 -5.94
C LEU A 115 0.85 12.00 -7.39
N GLY A 116 -0.36 11.48 -7.59
CA GLY A 116 -0.95 11.37 -8.93
C GLY A 116 -0.21 10.41 -9.87
N THR A 117 0.72 9.61 -9.35
CA THR A 117 1.31 8.47 -10.08
C THR A 117 0.55 7.19 -9.72
N ARG A 118 0.64 6.16 -10.56
CA ARG A 118 0.09 4.82 -10.24
C ARG A 118 1.02 3.99 -9.35
N PHE A 119 1.87 4.63 -8.56
CA PHE A 119 2.85 3.94 -7.73
C PHE A 119 2.16 2.97 -6.75
N PRO A 120 2.58 1.69 -6.66
CA PRO A 120 1.90 0.69 -5.86
C PRO A 120 2.22 0.86 -4.36
N LEU A 121 1.52 1.80 -3.71
CA LEU A 121 1.69 2.17 -2.31
C LEU A 121 1.55 0.99 -1.34
N GLU A 122 0.60 0.08 -1.57
CA GLU A 122 0.46 -1.12 -0.72
C GLU A 122 1.75 -1.95 -0.70
N GLY A 123 2.33 -2.20 -1.89
CA GLY A 123 3.57 -2.98 -2.00
C GLY A 123 4.74 -2.28 -1.33
N MET A 124 4.82 -0.94 -1.47
CA MET A 124 5.83 -0.14 -0.78
C MET A 124 5.71 -0.22 0.74
N ILE A 125 4.51 -0.10 1.30
CA ILE A 125 4.30 -0.18 2.76
C ILE A 125 4.70 -1.57 3.29
N LEU A 126 4.35 -2.63 2.56
CA LEU A 126 4.72 -4.00 2.93
C LEU A 126 6.22 -4.27 2.84
N ALA A 127 6.87 -3.81 1.76
CA ALA A 127 8.29 -4.06 1.53
C ALA A 127 9.20 -3.16 2.39
N GLN A 128 8.79 -1.91 2.62
CA GLN A 128 9.62 -0.86 3.21
C GLN A 128 8.81 -0.03 4.25
N PRO A 129 8.29 -0.65 5.33
CA PRO A 129 7.34 0.00 6.24
C PRO A 129 7.89 1.27 6.90
N GLY A 130 9.16 1.27 7.33
CA GLY A 130 9.79 2.45 7.94
C GLY A 130 9.92 3.63 6.97
N ALA A 131 10.34 3.38 5.73
CA ALA A 131 10.44 4.41 4.70
C ALA A 131 9.04 4.92 4.27
N ALA A 132 8.05 4.04 4.19
CA ALA A 132 6.67 4.45 3.95
C ALA A 132 6.18 5.37 5.08
N ALA A 133 6.39 5.02 6.34
CA ALA A 133 6.02 5.88 7.46
C ALA A 133 6.67 7.27 7.38
N LEU A 134 7.94 7.37 6.96
CA LEU A 134 8.62 8.66 6.73
C LEU A 134 7.93 9.49 5.64
N LEU A 135 7.51 8.87 4.53
CA LEU A 135 6.77 9.55 3.45
C LEU A 135 5.47 10.16 3.99
N PHE A 136 4.65 9.35 4.65
CA PHE A 136 3.34 9.77 5.16
C PHE A 136 3.44 10.76 6.34
N LYS A 137 4.51 10.73 7.14
CA LYS A 137 4.73 11.73 8.22
C LYS A 137 5.19 13.11 7.72
N SER A 138 5.69 13.19 6.49
CA SER A 138 6.42 14.37 6.01
C SER A 138 5.55 15.60 5.74
N ASP A 139 4.30 15.38 5.33
CA ASP A 139 3.33 16.39 4.93
C ASP A 139 1.93 15.77 4.95
N ILE A 140 1.06 16.25 5.84
CA ILE A 140 -0.26 15.67 6.09
C ILE A 140 -1.16 15.77 4.86
N ASP A 141 -1.12 16.86 4.12
CA ASP A 141 -1.99 17.03 2.93
C ASP A 141 -1.58 16.07 1.83
N VAL A 142 -0.26 15.89 1.64
CA VAL A 142 0.29 14.90 0.70
C VAL A 142 -0.07 13.48 1.13
N ALA A 143 0.05 13.16 2.41
CA ALA A 143 -0.26 11.85 2.96
C ALA A 143 -1.72 11.46 2.71
N LEU A 144 -2.67 12.37 3.01
CA LEU A 144 -4.08 12.14 2.76
C LEU A 144 -4.38 11.98 1.27
N ALA A 145 -3.76 12.80 0.41
CA ALA A 145 -3.90 12.67 -1.04
C ALA A 145 -3.36 11.32 -1.55
N LEU A 146 -2.20 10.86 -1.07
CA LEU A 146 -1.66 9.54 -1.43
C LEU A 146 -2.61 8.39 -1.05
N VAL A 147 -3.23 8.45 0.14
CA VAL A 147 -4.21 7.44 0.57
C VAL A 147 -5.48 7.54 -0.28
N LYS A 148 -6.00 8.75 -0.51
CA LYS A 148 -7.27 8.96 -1.21
C LYS A 148 -7.19 8.63 -2.71
N ASP A 149 -6.08 8.98 -3.35
CA ASP A 149 -5.84 8.77 -4.77
C ASP A 149 -5.26 7.38 -5.07
N SER A 150 -5.20 6.49 -4.07
CA SER A 150 -4.74 5.12 -4.24
C SER A 150 -5.65 4.33 -5.19
N ASP A 151 -5.14 3.24 -5.75
CA ASP A 151 -5.88 2.43 -6.72
C ASP A 151 -7.16 1.85 -6.10
N SER A 152 -8.31 2.38 -6.51
CA SER A 152 -9.62 1.98 -5.97
C SER A 152 -9.98 0.50 -6.14
N LEU A 153 -9.34 -0.22 -7.07
CA LEU A 153 -9.63 -1.62 -7.35
C LEU A 153 -8.66 -2.54 -6.59
N LEU A 154 -7.36 -2.26 -6.68
CA LEU A 154 -6.32 -3.15 -6.15
C LEU A 154 -5.95 -2.80 -4.71
N ALA A 155 -5.85 -1.51 -4.40
CA ALA A 155 -5.40 -1.00 -3.11
C ALA A 155 -6.23 0.22 -2.69
N PRO A 156 -7.53 0.05 -2.42
CA PRO A 156 -8.42 1.15 -2.07
C PRO A 156 -7.95 1.86 -0.79
N PRO A 157 -8.41 3.10 -0.52
CA PRO A 157 -7.91 3.93 0.57
C PRO A 157 -7.88 3.24 1.95
N TRP A 158 -8.93 2.50 2.30
CA TRP A 158 -9.00 1.76 3.57
C TRP A 158 -7.98 0.60 3.64
N ARG A 159 -7.59 0.03 2.51
CA ARG A 159 -6.53 -1.00 2.45
C ARG A 159 -5.14 -0.38 2.62
N ILE A 160 -4.92 0.83 2.11
CA ILE A 160 -3.69 1.58 2.40
C ILE A 160 -3.62 1.93 3.90
N MET A 161 -4.71 2.46 4.47
CA MET A 161 -4.82 2.71 5.91
C MET A 161 -4.53 1.44 6.72
N TYR A 162 -5.11 0.32 6.32
CA TYR A 162 -4.86 -0.97 6.97
C TYR A 162 -3.38 -1.38 6.96
N ARG A 163 -2.66 -1.18 5.85
CA ARG A 163 -1.21 -1.44 5.84
C ARG A 163 -0.44 -0.47 6.71
N LEU A 164 -0.85 0.80 6.74
CA LEU A 164 -0.23 1.80 7.60
C LEU A 164 -0.41 1.49 9.08
N ILE A 165 -1.54 0.90 9.50
CA ILE A 165 -1.72 0.43 10.88
C ILE A 165 -0.60 -0.52 11.29
N LYS A 166 -0.21 -1.45 10.40
CA LYS A 166 0.86 -2.43 10.69
C LYS A 166 2.27 -1.84 10.58
N ALA A 167 2.44 -0.74 9.85
CA ALA A 167 3.73 -0.09 9.67
C ALA A 167 4.00 0.97 10.74
N ASP A 168 2.98 1.73 11.13
CA ASP A 168 3.02 2.81 12.11
C ASP A 168 1.60 3.15 12.61
N PRO A 169 1.15 2.54 13.73
CA PRO A 169 -0.22 2.69 14.23
C PRO A 169 -0.57 4.12 14.66
N ASP A 170 0.39 4.89 15.21
CA ASP A 170 0.16 6.26 15.64
C ASP A 170 -0.05 7.20 14.43
N LEU A 171 0.76 7.03 13.37
CA LEU A 171 0.55 7.72 12.11
C LEU A 171 -0.83 7.38 11.52
N ALA A 172 -1.18 6.09 11.45
CA ALA A 172 -2.46 5.66 10.90
C ALA A 172 -3.64 6.26 11.70
N ALA A 173 -3.54 6.31 13.02
CA ALA A 173 -4.54 6.93 13.89
C ALA A 173 -4.69 8.44 13.58
N GLY A 174 -3.57 9.17 13.47
CA GLY A 174 -3.57 10.58 13.11
C GLY A 174 -4.19 10.86 11.73
N LEU A 175 -3.86 10.05 10.73
CA LEU A 175 -4.44 10.15 9.39
C LEU A 175 -5.95 9.86 9.39
N LEU A 176 -6.40 8.83 10.11
CA LEU A 176 -7.82 8.49 10.19
C LEU A 176 -8.63 9.62 10.87
N ALA A 177 -8.09 10.19 11.95
CA ALA A 177 -8.71 11.32 12.63
C ALA A 177 -8.80 12.56 11.74
N GLU A 178 -7.75 12.85 10.96
CA GLU A 178 -7.74 13.94 9.99
C GLU A 178 -8.76 13.70 8.85
N PHE A 179 -8.86 12.48 8.32
CA PHE A 179 -9.90 12.13 7.35
C PHE A 179 -11.30 12.39 7.88
N HIS A 180 -11.57 11.98 9.13
CA HIS A 180 -12.83 12.30 9.79
C HIS A 180 -13.06 13.82 9.89
N ARG A 181 -12.04 14.59 10.31
CA ARG A 181 -12.14 16.06 10.41
C ARG A 181 -12.43 16.73 9.05
N ARG A 182 -12.04 16.10 7.94
CA ARG A 182 -12.36 16.53 6.56
C ARG A 182 -13.67 15.98 6.01
N GLY A 183 -14.45 15.24 6.81
CA GLY A 183 -15.76 14.73 6.42
C GLY A 183 -15.73 13.42 5.63
N GLU A 184 -14.61 12.70 5.61
CA GLU A 184 -14.45 11.43 4.87
C GLU A 184 -15.00 10.23 5.69
N THR A 185 -16.24 10.34 6.16
CA THR A 185 -16.88 9.38 7.08
C THR A 185 -16.91 7.94 6.53
N ALA A 186 -17.16 7.78 5.23
CA ALA A 186 -17.19 6.46 4.59
C ALA A 186 -15.82 5.77 4.64
N LEU A 187 -14.74 6.50 4.31
CA LEU A 187 -13.37 5.98 4.39
C LEU A 187 -13.03 5.56 5.82
N VAL A 188 -13.43 6.38 6.80
CA VAL A 188 -13.18 6.10 8.22
C VAL A 188 -13.88 4.82 8.66
N ALA A 189 -15.17 4.68 8.34
CA ALA A 189 -15.96 3.49 8.63
C ALA A 189 -15.36 2.23 7.98
N GLU A 190 -15.00 2.30 6.70
CA GLU A 190 -14.38 1.19 5.97
C GLU A 190 -13.03 0.78 6.57
N SER A 191 -12.18 1.76 6.90
CA SER A 191 -10.85 1.51 7.48
C SER A 191 -10.94 0.80 8.82
N LEU A 192 -11.89 1.21 9.67
CA LEU A 192 -12.14 0.55 10.94
C LEU A 192 -12.73 -0.86 10.74
N GLY A 193 -13.68 -1.03 9.82
CA GLY A 193 -14.31 -2.32 9.53
C GLY A 193 -13.38 -3.33 8.86
N TYR A 194 -12.33 -2.86 8.17
CA TYR A 194 -11.38 -3.74 7.48
C TYR A 194 -10.62 -4.69 8.42
N LEU A 195 -10.55 -4.35 9.72
CA LEU A 195 -9.97 -5.18 10.77
C LEU A 195 -10.79 -6.44 11.08
N ALA A 196 -12.04 -6.53 10.63
CA ALA A 196 -13.03 -7.43 11.22
C ALA A 196 -12.65 -8.92 11.27
N TYR A 197 -11.82 -9.38 10.34
CA TYR A 197 -11.41 -10.78 10.26
C TYR A 197 -9.95 -11.01 10.65
N ASP A 198 -9.22 -10.03 11.16
CA ASP A 198 -7.79 -10.18 11.43
C ASP A 198 -7.51 -11.32 12.41
N LYS A 199 -8.32 -11.44 13.47
CA LYS A 199 -8.20 -12.54 14.44
C LYS A 199 -8.39 -13.91 13.76
N ASP A 200 -9.51 -14.09 13.08
CA ASP A 200 -9.88 -15.35 12.42
C ASP A 200 -8.95 -15.70 11.23
N ARG A 201 -8.42 -14.71 10.53
CA ARG A 201 -7.42 -14.92 9.46
C ARG A 201 -6.07 -15.32 10.03
N LEU A 202 -5.62 -14.69 11.10
CA LEU A 202 -4.35 -15.01 11.74
C LEU A 202 -4.36 -16.42 12.36
N GLU A 203 -5.49 -16.83 12.96
CA GLU A 203 -5.69 -18.21 13.47
C GLU A 203 -5.59 -19.26 12.35
N ARG A 204 -6.10 -18.95 11.16
CA ARG A 204 -6.05 -19.87 10.00
C ARG A 204 -4.73 -19.84 9.24
N SER A 205 -4.08 -18.68 9.17
CA SER A 205 -2.81 -18.50 8.46
C SER A 205 -1.91 -17.52 9.21
N PRO A 206 -1.01 -18.03 10.07
CA PRO A 206 -0.06 -17.22 10.83
C PRO A 206 0.97 -16.49 9.97
N GLN A 207 1.09 -16.81 8.68
CA GLN A 207 2.06 -16.20 7.76
C GLN A 207 1.55 -14.89 7.14
N LEU A 208 0.27 -14.55 7.35
CA LEU A 208 -0.27 -13.30 6.84
C LEU A 208 0.38 -12.10 7.54
N PRO A 209 0.63 -10.99 6.83
CA PRO A 209 1.16 -9.75 7.41
C PRO A 209 0.06 -9.02 8.19
N ILE A 210 -0.40 -9.64 9.28
CA ILE A 210 -1.44 -9.20 10.21
C ILE A 210 -0.82 -9.13 11.59
N SER A 211 -1.09 -8.06 12.33
CA SER A 211 -0.72 -7.93 13.74
C SER A 211 -1.90 -7.38 14.54
N LEU A 212 -2.41 -8.18 15.47
CA LEU A 212 -3.46 -7.78 16.41
C LEU A 212 -2.92 -6.83 17.50
N GLU A 213 -1.62 -6.90 17.77
CA GLU A 213 -0.93 -5.97 18.66
C GLU A 213 -0.92 -4.56 18.06
N GLU A 214 -0.56 -4.43 16.77
CA GLU A 214 -0.59 -3.14 16.07
C GLU A 214 -2.02 -2.60 15.92
N ASP A 215 -3.03 -3.47 15.76
CA ASP A 215 -4.44 -3.05 15.81
C ASP A 215 -4.79 -2.46 17.18
N GLY A 216 -4.34 -3.11 18.25
CA GLY A 216 -4.51 -2.62 19.61
C GLY A 216 -3.85 -1.26 19.80
N HIS A 217 -2.60 -1.10 19.34
CA HIS A 217 -1.88 0.17 19.40
C HIS A 217 -2.57 1.28 18.62
N PHE A 218 -3.08 0.99 17.43
CA PHE A 218 -3.83 1.94 16.61
C PHE A 218 -5.12 2.39 17.29
N LEU A 219 -5.92 1.45 17.81
CA LEU A 219 -7.15 1.77 18.56
C LEU A 219 -6.85 2.56 19.85
N GLY A 220 -5.77 2.19 20.54
CA GLY A 220 -5.28 2.90 21.72
C GLY A 220 -4.83 4.33 21.38
N ALA A 221 -4.17 4.53 20.24
CA ALA A 221 -3.75 5.85 19.76
C ALA A 221 -4.96 6.74 19.46
N LEU A 222 -5.98 6.21 18.76
CA LEU A 222 -7.24 6.91 18.54
C LEU A 222 -7.93 7.27 19.86
N PHE A 223 -8.00 6.33 20.80
CA PHE A 223 -8.62 6.54 22.11
C PHE A 223 -7.94 7.66 22.89
N ARG A 224 -6.60 7.69 22.91
CA ARG A 224 -5.83 8.73 23.61
C ARG A 224 -5.91 10.09 22.94
N ALA A 225 -5.90 10.13 21.60
CA ALA A 225 -5.87 11.37 20.85
C ALA A 225 -7.25 12.06 20.74
N GLU A 226 -8.29 11.29 20.44
CA GLU A 226 -9.63 11.81 20.14
C GLU A 226 -10.65 11.55 21.27
N GLY A 227 -10.35 10.64 22.19
CA GLY A 227 -11.18 10.32 23.35
C GLY A 227 -12.21 9.22 23.10
N ALA A 228 -12.81 8.77 24.21
CA ALA A 228 -13.74 7.64 24.23
C ALA A 228 -15.01 7.88 23.42
N GLU A 229 -15.64 9.05 23.57
CA GLU A 229 -16.89 9.41 22.88
C GLU A 229 -16.71 9.45 21.36
N TRP A 230 -15.57 10.01 20.91
CA TRP A 230 -15.26 10.07 19.50
C TRP A 230 -15.09 8.67 18.92
N LEU A 231 -14.28 7.83 19.57
CA LEU A 231 -14.00 6.48 19.06
C LEU A 231 -15.26 5.60 19.07
N GLU A 232 -16.10 5.72 20.11
CA GLU A 232 -17.40 5.05 20.18
C GLU A 232 -18.30 5.43 19.00
N ALA A 233 -18.41 6.72 18.69
CA ALA A 233 -19.20 7.20 17.57
C ALA A 233 -18.70 6.66 16.23
N ARG A 234 -17.38 6.66 15.99
CA ARG A 234 -16.78 6.18 14.74
C ARG A 234 -16.92 4.67 14.56
N ILE A 235 -16.70 3.89 15.62
CA ILE A 235 -16.95 2.44 15.58
C ILE A 235 -18.45 2.19 15.36
N GLY A 236 -19.34 2.94 16.01
CA GLY A 236 -20.79 2.83 15.82
C GLY A 236 -21.24 3.12 14.38
N GLU A 237 -20.64 4.11 13.71
CA GLU A 237 -20.85 4.40 12.29
C GLU A 237 -20.39 3.25 11.39
N SER A 238 -19.20 2.68 11.66
CA SER A 238 -18.71 1.48 10.98
C SER A 238 -19.66 0.30 11.15
N VAL A 239 -20.07 0.01 12.39
CA VAL A 239 -21.03 -1.05 12.72
C VAL A 239 -22.36 -0.85 11.97
N LYS A 240 -22.86 0.39 11.90
CA LYS A 240 -24.10 0.70 11.17
C LYS A 240 -23.93 0.44 9.67
N LEU A 241 -22.82 0.87 9.07
CA LEU A 241 -22.51 0.62 7.66
C LEU A 241 -22.49 -0.88 7.37
N PHE A 242 -21.74 -1.66 8.14
CA PHE A 242 -21.62 -3.10 7.88
C PHE A 242 -22.89 -3.89 8.23
N ARG A 243 -23.70 -3.43 9.20
CA ARG A 243 -25.04 -4.00 9.42
C ARG A 243 -25.92 -3.88 8.17
N GLN A 244 -25.94 -2.70 7.53
CA GLN A 244 -26.68 -2.50 6.28
C GLN A 244 -26.17 -3.41 5.16
N ARG A 245 -24.85 -3.61 5.07
CA ARG A 245 -24.25 -4.53 4.09
C ARG A 245 -24.56 -6.00 4.36
N VAL A 246 -24.65 -6.41 5.63
CA VAL A 246 -25.12 -7.77 5.99
C VAL A 246 -26.56 -7.96 5.54
N GLU A 247 -27.44 -7.00 5.83
CA GLU A 247 -28.85 -7.02 5.41
C GLU A 247 -29.00 -7.05 3.88
N ALA A 248 -28.12 -6.36 3.16
CA ALA A 248 -28.04 -6.35 1.70
C ALA A 248 -27.33 -7.59 1.10
N VAL A 249 -26.81 -8.50 1.91
CA VAL A 249 -26.05 -9.70 1.48
C VAL A 249 -24.76 -9.35 0.71
N GLU A 250 -24.19 -8.18 0.98
CA GLU A 250 -22.90 -7.74 0.41
C GLU A 250 -21.71 -8.29 1.23
N VAL A 251 -21.92 -8.55 2.52
CA VAL A 251 -20.93 -9.14 3.42
C VAL A 251 -21.55 -10.30 4.22
N SER A 252 -20.69 -11.15 4.77
CA SER A 252 -21.10 -12.35 5.53
C SER A 252 -21.94 -11.99 6.77
N PRO A 253 -22.96 -12.81 7.13
CA PRO A 253 -23.79 -12.57 8.32
C PRO A 253 -23.01 -12.59 9.64
N ASP A 254 -21.84 -13.23 9.69
CA ASP A 254 -20.98 -13.27 10.89
C ASP A 254 -20.07 -12.02 11.02
N PHE A 255 -20.08 -11.09 10.06
CA PHE A 255 -19.15 -9.96 10.01
C PHE A 255 -19.10 -9.17 11.31
N LEU A 256 -20.27 -8.78 11.86
CA LEU A 256 -20.33 -7.96 13.07
C LEU A 256 -19.81 -8.69 14.31
N GLU A 257 -20.01 -10.01 14.39
CA GLU A 257 -19.47 -10.83 15.47
C GLU A 257 -17.94 -10.88 15.39
N ARG A 258 -17.39 -11.21 14.21
CA ARG A 258 -15.95 -11.25 13.96
C ARG A 258 -15.30 -9.90 14.19
N TYR A 259 -15.98 -8.83 13.77
CA TYR A 259 -15.50 -7.48 13.94
C TYR A 259 -15.32 -7.13 15.41
N ARG A 260 -16.36 -7.35 16.22
CA ARG A 260 -16.29 -7.12 17.67
C ARG A 260 -15.20 -7.97 18.33
N GLU A 261 -15.16 -9.28 18.04
CA GLU A 261 -14.18 -10.21 18.62
C GLU A 261 -12.75 -9.76 18.32
N THR A 262 -12.50 -9.32 17.09
CA THR A 262 -11.17 -8.84 16.69
C THR A 262 -10.78 -7.57 17.44
N LEU A 263 -11.68 -6.60 17.55
CA LEU A 263 -11.40 -5.35 18.28
C LEU A 263 -11.16 -5.60 19.78
N GLU A 264 -11.98 -6.44 20.42
CA GLU A 264 -11.82 -6.80 21.83
C GLU A 264 -10.49 -7.53 22.07
N PHE A 265 -10.12 -8.44 21.17
CA PHE A 265 -8.87 -9.19 21.27
C PHE A 265 -7.64 -8.29 21.03
N ALA A 266 -7.72 -7.38 20.06
CA ALA A 266 -6.67 -6.38 19.80
C ALA A 266 -6.47 -5.46 21.01
N ALA A 267 -7.55 -4.99 21.64
CA ALA A 267 -7.48 -4.17 22.84
C ALA A 267 -6.75 -4.87 24.01
N ALA A 268 -6.81 -6.20 24.09
CA ALA A 268 -6.16 -6.98 25.14
C ALA A 268 -4.62 -6.91 25.09
N PHE A 269 -4.02 -6.59 23.94
CA PHE A 269 -2.56 -6.40 23.79
C PHE A 269 -2.06 -5.10 24.42
N LEU A 270 -2.94 -4.15 24.75
CA LEU A 270 -2.52 -2.90 25.37
C LEU A 270 -2.00 -3.13 26.80
N SER A 271 -0.80 -2.64 27.06
CA SER A 271 -0.13 -2.72 28.36
C SER A 271 -0.70 -1.74 29.39
N ASP A 272 -1.21 -0.58 28.93
CA ASP A 272 -1.86 0.40 29.80
C ASP A 272 -3.26 -0.06 30.22
N GLY A 273 -3.41 -0.36 31.51
CA GLY A 273 -4.62 -0.96 32.06
C GLY A 273 -5.86 -0.05 31.95
N GLU A 274 -5.67 1.27 32.05
CA GLU A 274 -6.74 2.25 31.95
C GLU A 274 -7.24 2.36 30.50
N THR A 275 -6.33 2.59 29.55
CA THR A 275 -6.66 2.62 28.10
C THR A 275 -7.32 1.32 27.68
N ARG A 276 -6.79 0.16 28.09
CA ARG A 276 -7.37 -1.15 27.76
C ARG A 276 -8.81 -1.29 28.28
N THR A 277 -9.06 -0.91 29.53
CA THR A 277 -10.40 -1.00 30.14
C THR A 277 -11.37 -0.04 29.47
N GLY A 278 -10.94 1.20 29.25
CA GLY A 278 -11.72 2.23 28.57
C GLY A 278 -12.08 1.82 27.13
N LEU A 279 -11.09 1.33 26.36
CA LEU A 279 -11.27 0.89 24.98
C LEU A 279 -12.21 -0.31 24.89
N THR A 280 -12.06 -1.31 25.77
CA THR A 280 -13.00 -2.44 25.83
C THR A 280 -14.43 -1.97 26.08
N GLY A 281 -14.62 -1.00 26.99
CA GLY A 281 -15.92 -0.40 27.25
C GLY A 281 -16.51 0.34 26.04
N VAL A 282 -15.68 1.12 25.33
CA VAL A 282 -16.04 1.81 24.08
C VAL A 282 -16.51 0.82 23.01
N ILE A 283 -15.74 -0.25 22.79
CA ILE A 283 -16.08 -1.29 21.80
C ILE A 283 -17.43 -1.91 22.14
N ARG A 284 -17.66 -2.34 23.39
CA ARG A 284 -18.93 -2.94 23.78
C ARG A 284 -20.12 -2.02 23.52
N ARG A 285 -20.04 -0.75 23.93
CA ARG A 285 -21.12 0.22 23.72
C ARG A 285 -21.38 0.51 22.24
N ALA A 286 -20.34 0.63 21.42
CA ALA A 286 -20.48 0.83 19.98
C ALA A 286 -21.23 -0.32 19.27
N PHE A 287 -21.15 -1.54 19.82
CA PHE A 287 -21.91 -2.70 19.36
C PHE A 287 -23.26 -2.89 20.08
N GLY A 288 -23.66 -1.97 20.95
CA GLY A 288 -24.92 -2.02 21.70
C GLY A 288 -24.93 -2.99 22.88
N LEU A 289 -23.75 -3.35 23.39
CA LEU A 289 -23.59 -4.21 24.56
C LEU A 289 -23.40 -3.37 25.83
N SER A 290 -24.04 -3.81 26.91
CA SER A 290 -23.82 -3.31 28.28
C SER A 290 -22.56 -3.89 28.93
#